data_AF-A0A3A6DRR4-F1
#
_entry.id   AF-A0A3A6DRR4-F1
#
_cell.length_a   1.000
_cell.length_b   1.000
_cell.length_c   1.000
_cell.angle_alpha   90.00
_cell.angle_beta   90.00
_cell.angle_gamma   90.00
#
_symmetry.space_group_name_H-M   'P 1'
#
loop_
_entity.id
_entity.type
_entity.pdbx_description
1 polymer ?
#
loop_
_entity_poly.entity_id
_entity_poly.type
_entity_poly.pdbx_seq_one_letter_code
_entity_poly.pdbx_strand_id
1 'polypeptide(L)'
;MDLQITGLDQQEIAQAAAVKFPGKYVEAGESDLYLPDIEKGKLRIEGIDKPVFASTHYAYEDKLVNGNKTRYKIPLATVLIKRDKYEVIYDSYGKYYVAFKDDTGIQFVLYEDFYELLKPMIHLEEEKNEQAT
;
A
#
# COMPACT_ATOMS: atom_id res chain seq x y z
N MET A 1 11.26 -9.50 -7.72
CA MET A 1 11.15 -8.07 -8.05
C MET A 1 11.44 -7.31 -6.79
N ASP A 2 12.23 -6.24 -6.84
CA ASP A 2 12.35 -5.34 -5.70
C ASP A 2 11.17 -4.37 -5.75
N LEU A 3 10.02 -4.80 -5.22
CA LEU A 3 8.82 -3.99 -5.15
C LEU A 3 8.92 -3.08 -3.92
N GLN A 4 8.55 -1.81 -4.01
CA GLN A 4 8.38 -0.94 -2.84
C GLN A 4 6.97 -0.35 -2.85
N ILE A 5 6.22 -0.57 -1.77
CA ILE A 5 4.81 -0.11 -1.65
C ILE A 5 4.60 0.91 -0.55
N THR A 6 5.62 1.19 0.27
CA THR A 6 5.57 2.16 1.37
C THR A 6 6.76 3.11 1.32
N GLY A 7 6.63 4.29 1.94
CA GLY A 7 7.72 5.27 2.02
C GLY A 7 8.16 5.81 0.65
N LEU A 8 7.24 5.86 -0.30
CA LEU A 8 7.50 6.37 -1.65
C LEU A 8 7.67 7.89 -1.64
N ASP A 9 8.51 8.39 -2.53
CA ASP A 9 8.73 9.82 -2.69
C ASP A 9 7.55 10.48 -3.44
N GLN A 10 6.98 11.50 -2.81
CA GLN A 10 5.80 12.20 -3.34
C GLN A 10 6.07 12.98 -4.63
N GLN A 11 7.31 13.47 -4.83
CA GLN A 11 7.69 14.14 -6.07
C GLN A 11 7.85 13.14 -7.21
N GLU A 12 8.46 11.98 -6.96
CA GLU A 12 8.55 10.88 -7.94
C GLU A 12 7.15 10.41 -8.37
N ILE A 13 6.23 10.24 -7.42
CA ILE A 13 4.84 9.88 -7.71
C ILE A 13 4.17 10.94 -8.59
N ALA A 14 4.30 12.22 -8.23
CA ALA A 14 3.68 13.31 -8.99
C ALA A 14 4.21 13.37 -10.43
N GLN A 15 5.52 13.19 -10.62
CA GLN A 15 6.15 13.16 -11.95
C GLN A 15 5.67 11.97 -12.77
N ALA A 16 5.66 10.77 -12.20
CA ALA A 16 5.20 9.57 -12.89
C ALA A 16 3.70 9.64 -13.23
N ALA A 17 2.88 10.19 -12.34
CA ALA A 17 1.45 10.39 -12.58
C ALA A 17 1.19 11.38 -13.72
N ALA A 18 1.95 12.47 -13.80
CA ALA A 18 1.84 13.44 -14.89
C ALA A 18 2.17 12.83 -16.27
N VAL A 19 3.12 11.87 -16.32
CA VAL A 19 3.46 11.13 -17.54
C VAL A 19 2.38 10.10 -17.89
N LYS A 20 1.89 9.33 -16.91
CA LYS A 20 0.91 8.26 -17.14
C LYS A 20 -0.49 8.78 -17.46
N PHE A 21 -0.88 9.92 -16.89
CA PHE A 21 -2.23 10.48 -17.01
C PHE A 21 -2.19 11.90 -17.61
N PRO A 22 -1.75 12.05 -18.88
CA PRO A 22 -1.58 13.35 -19.50
C PRO A 22 -2.90 14.12 -19.60
N GLY A 23 -2.87 15.39 -19.23
CA GLY A 23 -4.04 16.28 -19.31
C GLY A 23 -5.15 16.00 -18.29
N LYS A 24 -4.88 15.18 -17.27
CA LYS A 24 -5.77 14.95 -16.14
C LYS A 24 -5.31 15.72 -14.90
N TYR A 25 -6.25 16.03 -14.01
CA TYR A 25 -5.90 16.45 -12.66
C TYR A 25 -5.66 15.21 -11.81
N VAL A 26 -4.49 15.16 -11.17
CA VAL A 26 -4.09 14.06 -10.29
C VAL A 26 -4.17 14.57 -8.86
N GLU A 27 -5.03 13.96 -8.06
CA GLU A 27 -5.11 14.21 -6.63
C GLU A 27 -4.35 13.13 -5.89
N ALA A 28 -3.21 13.48 -5.29
CA ALA A 28 -2.44 12.58 -4.46
C ALA A 28 -3.07 12.42 -3.07
N GLY A 29 -3.01 11.22 -2.51
CA GLY A 29 -3.53 10.91 -1.19
C GLY A 29 -2.94 9.62 -0.64
N GLU A 30 -3.51 9.16 0.48
CA GLU A 30 -3.12 7.92 1.14
C GLU A 30 -4.35 7.06 1.39
N SER A 31 -4.19 5.73 1.28
CA SER A 31 -5.18 4.74 1.69
C SER A 31 -4.55 3.70 2.58
N ASP A 32 -5.33 3.07 3.44
CA ASP A 32 -4.85 1.99 4.29
C ASP A 32 -4.73 0.68 3.50
N LEU A 33 -3.66 -0.08 3.71
CA LEU A 33 -3.53 -1.43 3.14
C LEU A 33 -4.57 -2.39 3.72
N TYR A 34 -5.45 -2.86 2.85
CA TYR A 34 -6.54 -3.79 3.16
C TYR A 34 -6.30 -5.17 2.52
N LEU A 35 -6.39 -6.22 3.33
CA LEU A 35 -6.08 -7.63 3.05
C LEU A 35 -7.29 -8.49 3.45
N PRO A 36 -8.32 -8.63 2.60
CA PRO A 36 -9.62 -9.21 2.97
C PRO A 36 -9.59 -10.70 3.34
N ASP A 37 -8.66 -11.48 2.79
CA ASP A 37 -8.69 -12.95 2.94
C ASP A 37 -7.46 -13.50 3.67
N ILE A 38 -6.76 -12.66 4.43
CA ILE A 38 -5.56 -13.08 5.18
C ILE A 38 -5.88 -13.32 6.65
N GLU A 39 -5.41 -14.47 7.14
CA GLU A 39 -5.53 -14.84 8.55
C GLU A 39 -4.79 -13.80 9.42
N LYS A 40 -5.38 -13.50 10.58
CA LYS A 40 -4.72 -12.64 11.58
C LYS A 40 -3.37 -13.25 11.97
N GLY A 41 -2.36 -12.41 12.12
CA GLY A 41 -1.04 -12.90 12.48
C GLY A 41 0.06 -11.98 11.99
N LYS A 42 1.30 -12.49 12.10
CA LYS A 42 2.49 -11.83 11.61
C LYS A 42 2.71 -12.25 10.15
N LEU A 43 2.88 -11.25 9.30
CA LEU A 43 3.07 -11.39 7.86
C LEU A 43 4.44 -10.84 7.50
N ARG A 44 5.07 -11.49 6.53
CA ARG A 44 6.13 -10.90 5.72
C ARG A 44 5.52 -10.56 4.36
N ILE A 45 5.68 -9.32 3.93
CA ILE A 45 5.21 -8.84 2.62
C ILE A 45 6.46 -8.42 1.85
N GLU A 46 6.67 -8.96 0.64
CA GLU A 46 7.77 -8.46 -0.20
C GLU A 46 7.58 -6.97 -0.48
N GLY A 47 8.65 -6.19 -0.32
CA GLY A 47 8.60 -4.73 -0.44
C GLY A 47 8.20 -3.94 0.80
N ILE A 48 8.08 -4.62 1.94
CA ILE A 48 8.04 -4.00 3.26
C ILE A 48 9.16 -4.62 4.11
N ASP A 49 10.12 -3.78 4.51
CA ASP A 49 11.32 -4.23 5.23
C ASP A 49 11.04 -4.86 6.60
N LYS A 50 9.87 -4.57 7.18
CA LYS A 50 9.51 -4.99 8.53
C LYS A 50 8.31 -5.94 8.53
N PRO A 51 8.23 -6.83 9.54
CA PRO A 51 7.04 -7.64 9.72
C PRO A 51 5.80 -6.78 9.90
N VAL A 52 4.75 -7.21 9.23
CA VAL A 52 3.43 -6.62 9.26
C VAL A 52 2.53 -7.47 10.12
N PHE A 53 1.59 -6.86 10.84
CA PHE A 53 0.58 -7.59 11.61
C PHE A 53 -0.77 -7.37 10.96
N ALA A 54 -1.52 -8.45 10.72
CA ALA A 54 -2.91 -8.38 10.28
C ALA A 54 -3.87 -8.75 11.42
N SER A 55 -5.02 -8.07 11.48
CA SER A 55 -6.06 -8.36 12.48
C SER A 55 -7.47 -8.39 11.87
N THR A 56 -8.05 -7.24 11.55
CA THR A 56 -9.38 -7.06 10.96
C THR A 56 -9.26 -6.68 9.50
N HIS A 57 -8.55 -7.50 8.73
CA HIS A 57 -8.21 -7.24 7.32
C HIS A 57 -7.33 -6.00 7.06
N TYR A 58 -6.88 -5.29 8.10
CA TYR A 58 -5.92 -4.20 7.94
C TYR A 58 -4.52 -4.69 8.28
N ALA A 59 -3.56 -4.23 7.48
CA ALA A 59 -2.15 -4.41 7.75
C ALA A 59 -1.62 -3.28 8.64
N TYR A 60 -0.85 -3.66 9.66
CA TYR A 60 -0.25 -2.74 10.63
C TYR A 60 1.27 -2.92 10.70
N GLU A 61 2.01 -1.83 10.84
CA GLU A 61 3.44 -1.86 11.19
C GLU A 61 3.58 -1.56 12.70
N ASP A 62 4.48 -2.29 13.38
CA ASP A 62 4.77 -2.10 14.81
C ASP A 62 5.96 -1.14 14.96
N LYS A 63 5.76 0.02 15.60
CA LYS A 63 6.83 1.00 15.89
C LYS A 63 6.84 1.41 17.35
N LEU A 64 8.02 1.87 17.76
CA LEU A 64 8.18 2.62 18.99
C LEU A 64 7.86 4.09 18.73
N VAL A 65 6.81 4.61 19.36
CA VAL A 65 6.41 6.03 19.29
C VAL A 65 6.44 6.59 20.70
N ASN A 66 7.28 7.61 20.94
CA ASN A 66 7.47 8.22 22.26
C ASN A 66 7.77 7.19 23.38
N GLY A 67 8.54 6.15 23.07
CA GLY A 67 8.90 5.08 24.01
C GLY A 67 7.85 3.98 24.19
N ASN A 68 6.66 4.09 23.58
CA ASN A 68 5.60 3.08 23.66
C ASN A 68 5.50 2.27 22.37
N LYS A 69 5.33 0.95 22.49
CA LYS A 69 5.03 0.09 21.34
C LYS A 69 3.60 0.35 20.88
N THR A 70 3.45 0.76 19.63
CA THR A 70 2.17 1.12 19.02
C THR A 70 2.09 0.53 17.62
N ARG A 71 0.90 0.06 17.24
CA ARG A 71 0.57 -0.36 15.88
C ARG A 71 -0.20 0.75 15.15
N TYR A 72 0.18 1.02 13.91
CA TYR A 72 -0.54 1.92 13.01
C TYR A 72 -0.72 1.25 11.66
N LYS A 73 -1.78 1.65 10.96
CA LYS A 73 -2.11 1.11 9.65
C LYS A 73 -1.04 1.46 8.64
N ILE A 74 -0.78 0.56 7.71
CA ILE A 74 0.21 0.77 6.66
C ILE A 74 -0.40 1.68 5.59
N PRO A 75 0.11 2.90 5.40
CA PRO A 75 -0.39 3.80 4.37
C PRO A 75 0.21 3.43 3.01
N LEU A 76 -0.65 3.33 2.01
CA LEU A 76 -0.34 3.21 0.60
C LEU A 76 -0.45 4.58 -0.04
N ALA A 77 0.54 4.96 -0.84
CA ALA A 77 0.43 6.16 -1.66
C ALA A 77 -0.58 5.92 -2.79
N THR A 78 -1.49 6.86 -2.99
CA THR A 78 -2.57 6.73 -3.97
C THR A 78 -2.71 7.98 -4.82
N VAL A 79 -3.28 7.81 -6.01
CA VAL A 79 -3.68 8.92 -6.87
C VAL A 79 -5.10 8.72 -7.37
N LEU A 80 -5.92 9.76 -7.25
CA LEU A 80 -7.25 9.83 -7.82
C LEU A 80 -7.22 10.67 -9.10
N ILE A 81 -7.66 10.09 -10.21
CA ILE A 81 -7.64 10.74 -11.51
C ILE A 81 -8.96 11.46 -11.75
N LYS A 82 -8.86 12.77 -11.98
CA LYS A 82 -9.99 13.67 -12.25
C LYS A 82 -9.80 14.36 -13.61
N ARG A 83 -10.90 14.81 -14.19
CA ARG A 83 -10.93 15.70 -15.36
C ARG A 83 -10.30 17.05 -15.04
N ASP A 84 -10.62 17.60 -13.88
CA ASP A 84 -10.08 18.84 -13.34
C ASP A 84 -10.18 18.85 -11.81
N LYS A 85 -9.66 19.91 -11.17
CA LYS A 85 -9.59 20.02 -9.70
C LYS A 85 -10.96 20.05 -9.01
N TYR A 86 -12.01 20.43 -9.72
CA TYR A 86 -13.35 20.62 -9.15
C TYR A 86 -14.30 19.47 -9.43
N GLU A 87 -13.87 18.45 -10.19
CA GLU A 87 -14.69 17.26 -10.43
C GLU A 87 -15.00 16.55 -9.11
N VAL A 88 -16.30 16.40 -8.84
CA VAL A 88 -16.81 15.61 -7.72
C VAL A 88 -16.89 14.15 -8.15
N ILE A 89 -16.16 13.29 -7.43
CA ILE A 89 -16.15 11.86 -7.66
C ILE A 89 -17.02 11.19 -6.60
N TYR A 90 -18.14 10.60 -7.03
CA TYR A 90 -19.02 9.79 -6.15
C TYR A 90 -18.61 8.31 -6.13
N ASP A 91 -17.97 7.85 -7.21
CA ASP A 91 -17.45 6.50 -7.37
C ASP A 91 -16.05 6.58 -7.95
N SER A 92 -15.10 6.06 -7.19
CA SER A 92 -13.68 6.09 -7.52
C SER A 92 -13.23 4.84 -8.30
N TYR A 93 -14.12 3.89 -8.56
CA TYR A 93 -13.84 2.68 -9.34
C TYR A 93 -13.27 3.03 -10.72
N GLY A 94 -12.19 2.37 -11.14
CA GLY A 94 -11.49 2.65 -12.39
C GLY A 94 -10.71 3.98 -12.44
N LYS A 95 -10.71 4.78 -11.36
CA LYS A 95 -10.06 6.11 -11.30
C LYS A 95 -9.09 6.27 -10.13
N TYR A 96 -9.06 5.32 -9.22
CA TYR A 96 -8.24 5.36 -8.01
C TYR A 96 -7.14 4.33 -8.10
N TYR A 97 -5.90 4.79 -8.01
CA TYR A 97 -4.72 3.97 -8.24
C TYR A 97 -3.82 3.96 -7.02
N VAL A 98 -3.22 2.81 -6.75
CA VAL A 98 -2.11 2.65 -5.81
C VAL A 98 -0.80 2.85 -6.57
N ALA A 99 0.08 3.68 -6.02
CA ALA A 99 1.44 3.83 -6.51
C ALA A 99 2.36 2.80 -5.84
N PHE A 100 3.25 2.20 -6.63
CA PHE A 100 4.32 1.33 -6.16
C PHE A 100 5.58 1.58 -7.00
N LYS A 101 6.74 1.21 -6.48
CA LYS A 101 8.01 1.29 -7.22
C LYS A 101 8.49 -0.11 -7.55
N ASP A 102 9.00 -0.29 -8.76
CA ASP A 102 9.75 -1.47 -9.16
C ASP A 102 11.04 -1.05 -9.90
N ASP A 103 11.74 -2.01 -10.51
CA ASP A 103 12.98 -1.79 -11.25
C ASP A 103 12.85 -0.77 -12.40
N THR A 104 11.62 -0.48 -12.85
CA THR A 104 11.31 0.47 -13.93
C THR A 104 10.89 1.85 -13.43
N GLY A 105 10.74 2.04 -12.11
CA GLY A 105 10.34 3.29 -11.48
C GLY A 105 8.94 3.22 -10.85
N ILE A 106 8.30 4.38 -10.67
CA ILE A 106 6.95 4.44 -10.10
C ILE A 106 5.92 3.95 -11.12
N GLN A 107 5.19 2.94 -10.71
CA GLN A 107 4.07 2.34 -11.42
C GLN A 107 2.76 2.61 -10.69
N PHE A 108 1.65 2.38 -11.39
CA PHE A 108 0.30 2.56 -10.85
C PHE A 108 -0.58 1.41 -11.26
N VAL A 109 -1.31 0.85 -10.32
CA VAL A 109 -2.34 -0.16 -10.53
C VAL A 109 -3.64 0.32 -9.90
N LEU A 110 -4.78 -0.08 -10.46
CA LEU A 110 -6.07 0.22 -9.87
C LEU A 110 -6.15 -0.33 -8.45
N TYR A 111 -6.80 0.39 -7.56
CA TYR A 111 -6.92 -0.01 -6.15
C TYR A 111 -7.62 -1.37 -6.02
N GLU A 112 -8.63 -1.62 -6.83
CA GLU A 112 -9.35 -2.90 -6.90
C GLU A 112 -8.48 -4.07 -7.36
N ASP A 113 -7.46 -3.82 -8.19
CA ASP A 113 -6.57 -4.85 -8.73
C ASP A 113 -5.29 -5.01 -7.88
N PHE A 114 -4.99 -4.04 -7.01
CA PHE A 114 -3.76 -4.00 -6.23
C PHE A 114 -3.62 -5.23 -5.32
N TYR A 115 -4.72 -5.69 -4.71
CA TYR A 115 -4.66 -6.84 -3.82
C TYR A 115 -4.26 -8.12 -4.57
N GLU A 116 -4.78 -8.35 -5.77
CA GLU A 116 -4.40 -9.52 -6.59
C GLU A 116 -2.92 -9.47 -7.00
N LEU A 117 -2.39 -8.28 -7.26
CA LEU A 117 -0.96 -8.09 -7.51
C LEU A 117 -0.12 -8.41 -6.27
N LEU A 118 -0.56 -8.01 -5.08
CA LEU A 118 0.18 -8.14 -3.83
C LEU A 118 0.10 -9.56 -3.23
N LYS A 119 -1.02 -10.25 -3.40
CA LYS A 119 -1.32 -11.57 -2.82
C LYS A 119 -0.19 -12.61 -2.92
N PRO A 120 0.48 -12.83 -4.08
CA PRO A 120 1.57 -13.80 -4.17
C PRO A 120 2.83 -13.43 -3.37
N MET A 121 2.94 -12.18 -2.92
CA MET A 121 4.07 -11.63 -2.17
C MET A 121 3.86 -11.63 -0.65
N ILE A 122 2.72 -12.14 -0.19
CA ILE A 122 2.38 -12.18 1.23
C ILE A 122 2.62 -13.58 1.78
N HIS A 123 3.42 -13.65 2.84
CA HIS A 123 3.77 -14.89 3.51
C HIS A 123 3.37 -14.79 4.99
N LEU A 124 2.54 -15.72 5.45
CA LEU A 124 2.26 -15.86 6.87
C LEU A 124 3.51 -16.41 7.56
N GLU A 125 3.99 -15.69 8.58
CA GLU A 125 5.01 -16.25 9.46
C GLU A 125 4.33 -17.16 10.47
N GLU A 126 4.67 -18.45 10.46
CA GLU A 126 4.26 -19.36 11.53
C GLU A 126 4.80 -18.82 12.85
N GLU A 127 3.92 -18.64 13.85
CA GLU A 127 4.38 -18.48 15.22
C GLU A 127 5.16 -19.74 15.58
N LYS A 128 6.49 -19.65 15.63
CA LYS A 128 7.28 -20.65 16.35
C LYS A 128 6.72 -20.69 17.76
N ASN A 129 5.99 -21.74 18.08
CA ASN A 129 5.73 -22.13 19.45
C ASN A 129 7.11 -22.33 20.10
N GLU A 130 7.64 -21.29 20.73
CA GLU A 130 8.68 -21.43 21.76
C GLU A 130 8.01 -22.04 22.99
N GLN A 131 7.58 -23.29 22.83
CA GLN A 131 7.35 -24.25 23.91
C GLN A 131 8.32 -25.41 23.70
N ALA A 132 9.58 -25.13 23.93
CA ALA A 132 10.65 -26.07 24.26
C ALA A 132 11.75 -25.19 24.85
N THR A 133 12.11 -25.23 26.13
CA THR A 133 12.23 -26.35 27.06
C THR A 133 12.20 -25.80 28.49
#